data_AF-A0A933KJH6-F1
#
_entry.id   AF-A0A933KJH6-F1
#
_cell.length_a   1.000
_cell.length_b   1.000
_cell.length_c   1.000
_cell.angle_alpha   90.00
_cell.angle_beta   90.00
_cell.angle_gamma   90.00
#
_symmetry.space_group_name_H-M   'P 1'
#
loop_
_entity.id
_entity.type
_entity.pdbx_description
1 polymer ?
#
loop_
_entity_poly.entity_id
_entity_poly.type
_entity_poly.pdbx_seq_one_letter_code
_entity_poly.pdbx_strand_id
1 'polypeptide(L)'
;MKRAFTLIELLVSFGVSVVLLISIWFFYHGGSRTWKSGEQKEIVNGLANTALERMVRELRMAESVVAVRPNAIEFQKFHVGTASEEEGHTYTGERPALETIRYELVKESEKMCRLDRAVGLEKAVPIFRVEQCNPEIFTAWVLEERDLEKDDNVRMHPFDFTQQIGGDVGRIVLVGIRLAISQQTDNLEILTKASLPSVYARLLQPGWNTEKP
;
A
#
# COMPACT_ATOMS: atom_id res chain seq x y z
N MET A 1 -70.20 -27.95 1.26
CA MET A 1 -70.06 -27.70 2.71
C MET A 1 -68.72 -27.02 2.95
N LYS A 2 -68.71 -25.75 3.38
CA LYS A 2 -67.46 -25.06 3.76
C LYS A 2 -67.13 -25.50 5.19
N ARG A 3 -66.01 -26.23 5.38
CA ARG A 3 -65.50 -26.57 6.71
C ARG A 3 -65.04 -25.27 7.37
N ALA A 4 -65.68 -24.88 8.46
CA ALA A 4 -65.21 -23.76 9.28
C ALA A 4 -63.89 -24.18 9.95
N PHE A 5 -62.88 -23.32 9.86
CA PHE A 5 -61.59 -23.52 10.52
C PHE A 5 -61.81 -23.63 12.03
N THR A 6 -61.17 -24.61 12.66
CA THR A 6 -61.23 -24.75 14.12
C THR A 6 -60.34 -23.69 14.77
N LEU A 7 -60.74 -23.18 15.94
CA LEU A 7 -59.95 -22.17 16.70
C LEU A 7 -58.51 -22.64 16.93
N ILE A 8 -58.33 -23.96 17.11
CA ILE A 8 -57.03 -24.61 17.31
C ILE A 8 -56.15 -24.49 16.06
N GLU A 9 -56.68 -24.77 14.87
CA GLU A 9 -55.93 -24.59 13.62
C GLU A 9 -55.48 -23.14 13.41
N LEU A 10 -56.31 -22.17 13.82
CA LEU A 10 -55.98 -20.75 13.73
C LEU A 10 -54.86 -20.37 14.71
N LEU A 11 -54.91 -20.87 15.95
CA LEU A 11 -53.84 -20.70 16.95
C LEU A 11 -52.51 -21.32 16.51
N VAL A 12 -52.55 -22.52 15.94
CA VAL A 12 -51.35 -23.20 15.44
C VAL A 12 -50.76 -22.43 14.26
N SER A 13 -51.58 -22.01 13.30
CA SER A 13 -51.13 -21.20 12.16
C SER A 13 -50.50 -19.88 12.61
N PHE A 14 -51.10 -19.21 13.59
CA PHE A 14 -50.58 -17.97 14.15
C PHE A 14 -49.24 -18.19 14.88
N GLY A 15 -49.13 -19.24 15.69
CA GLY A 15 -47.89 -19.59 16.39
C GLY A 15 -46.74 -19.87 15.42
N VAL A 16 -46.98 -20.65 14.36
CA VAL A 16 -45.98 -20.91 13.31
C VAL A 16 -45.59 -19.62 12.59
N SER A 17 -46.55 -18.74 12.29
CA SER A 17 -46.29 -17.46 11.63
C SER A 17 -45.41 -16.53 12.48
N VAL A 18 -45.67 -16.46 13.79
CA VAL A 18 -44.85 -15.65 14.72
C VAL A 18 -43.43 -16.18 14.81
N VAL A 19 -43.24 -17.49 14.93
CA VAL A 19 -41.90 -18.11 14.97
C VAL A 19 -41.12 -17.84 13.67
N LEU A 20 -41.79 -17.93 12.52
CA LEU A 20 -41.20 -17.60 11.23
C LEU A 20 -40.78 -16.14 11.15
N LEU A 21 -41.66 -15.21 11.56
CA LEU A 21 -41.36 -13.77 11.55
C LEU A 21 -40.17 -13.44 12.47
N ILE A 22 -40.12 -14.02 13.66
CA ILE A 22 -39.00 -13.85 14.60
C ILE A 22 -37.70 -14.38 13.99
N SER A 23 -37.72 -15.56 13.38
CA SER A 23 -36.54 -16.16 12.74
C SER A 23 -36.01 -15.31 11.59
N ILE A 24 -36.91 -14.80 10.74
CA ILE A 24 -36.57 -13.89 9.65
C ILE A 24 -35.98 -12.60 10.20
N TRP A 25 -36.56 -12.05 11.27
CA TRP A 25 -36.07 -10.81 11.89
C TRP A 25 -34.65 -10.98 12.44
N PHE A 26 -34.37 -12.06 13.16
CA PHE A 26 -33.02 -12.36 13.65
C PHE A 26 -32.03 -12.58 12.51
N PHE A 27 -32.41 -13.30 11.46
CA PHE A 27 -31.56 -13.51 10.30
C PHE A 27 -31.27 -12.20 9.56
N TYR A 28 -32.29 -11.37 9.36
CA TYR A 28 -32.17 -10.11 8.63
C TYR A 28 -31.37 -9.07 9.43
N HIS A 29 -31.57 -8.94 10.74
CA HIS A 29 -30.83 -7.95 11.53
C HIS A 29 -29.46 -8.43 12.03
N GLY A 30 -29.34 -9.70 12.43
CA GLY A 30 -28.08 -10.27 12.87
C GLY A 30 -27.18 -10.68 11.69
N GLY A 31 -27.72 -11.48 10.78
CA GLY A 31 -26.96 -12.03 9.65
C GLY A 31 -26.49 -10.95 8.67
N SER A 32 -27.39 -10.05 8.26
CA SER A 32 -27.02 -9.03 7.24
C SER A 32 -26.02 -7.99 7.75
N ARG A 33 -26.07 -7.62 9.04
CA ARG A 33 -25.13 -6.65 9.62
C ARG A 33 -23.73 -7.24 9.73
N THR A 34 -23.63 -8.47 10.24
CA THR A 34 -22.35 -9.19 10.33
C THR A 34 -21.77 -9.44 8.95
N TRP A 35 -22.61 -9.84 7.98
CA TRP A 35 -22.17 -10.04 6.60
C TRP A 35 -21.61 -8.76 5.97
N LYS A 36 -22.35 -7.65 6.05
CA LYS A 36 -21.91 -6.35 5.50
C LYS A 36 -20.62 -5.84 6.15
N SER A 37 -20.46 -6.03 7.46
CA SER A 37 -19.22 -5.67 8.16
C SER A 37 -18.05 -6.55 7.68
N GLY A 38 -18.27 -7.85 7.52
CA GLY A 38 -17.25 -8.77 6.98
C GLY A 38 -16.82 -8.42 5.56
N GLU A 39 -17.78 -8.14 4.68
CA GLU A 39 -17.52 -7.74 3.29
C GLU A 39 -16.73 -6.42 3.22
N GLN A 40 -17.10 -5.41 4.01
CA GLN A 40 -16.37 -4.15 4.07
C GLN A 40 -14.93 -4.35 4.56
N LYS A 41 -14.73 -5.19 5.58
CA LYS A 41 -13.40 -5.52 6.10
C LYS A 41 -12.52 -6.19 5.03
N GLU A 42 -13.08 -7.11 4.27
CA GLU A 42 -12.36 -7.79 3.19
C GLU A 42 -11.95 -6.80 2.09
N ILE A 43 -12.85 -5.91 1.68
CA ILE A 43 -12.58 -4.88 0.67
C ILE A 43 -11.44 -3.96 1.13
N VAL A 44 -11.48 -3.47 2.37
CA VAL A 44 -10.46 -2.56 2.91
C VAL A 44 -9.10 -3.24 3.00
N ASN A 45 -9.07 -4.49 3.48
CA ASN A 45 -7.84 -5.27 3.56
C ASN A 45 -7.27 -5.57 2.15
N GLY A 46 -8.14 -5.90 1.19
CA GLY A 46 -7.75 -6.12 -0.20
C GLY A 46 -7.13 -4.87 -0.85
N LEU A 47 -7.76 -3.70 -0.65
CA LEU A 47 -7.24 -2.42 -1.15
C LEU A 47 -5.91 -2.04 -0.49
N ALA A 48 -5.78 -2.21 0.83
CA ALA A 48 -4.55 -1.92 1.55
C ALA A 48 -3.39 -2.82 1.11
N ASN A 49 -3.63 -4.12 0.97
CA ASN A 49 -2.61 -5.06 0.46
C ASN A 49 -2.23 -4.75 -0.99
N THR A 50 -3.20 -4.46 -1.86
CA THR A 50 -2.93 -4.07 -3.25
C THR A 50 -2.06 -2.81 -3.34
N ALA A 51 -2.36 -1.81 -2.50
CA ALA A 51 -1.56 -0.59 -2.41
C ALA A 51 -0.14 -0.86 -1.92
N LEU A 52 0.01 -1.71 -0.89
CA LEU A 52 1.31 -2.12 -0.35
C LEU A 52 2.14 -2.90 -1.36
N GLU A 53 1.56 -3.92 -2.00
CA GLU A 53 2.25 -4.72 -3.01
C GLU A 53 2.75 -3.84 -4.15
N ARG A 54 1.93 -2.88 -4.58
CA ARG A 54 2.33 -1.90 -5.59
C ARG A 54 3.50 -1.03 -5.11
N MET A 55 3.40 -0.42 -3.92
CA MET A 55 4.49 0.38 -3.35
C MET A 55 5.78 -0.42 -3.22
N VAL A 56 5.72 -1.65 -2.68
CA VAL A 56 6.88 -2.53 -2.51
C VAL A 56 7.49 -2.89 -3.87
N ARG A 57 6.66 -3.21 -4.87
CA ARG A 57 7.13 -3.52 -6.22
C ARG A 57 7.84 -2.30 -6.84
N GLU A 58 7.24 -1.13 -6.75
CA GLU A 58 7.79 0.10 -7.30
C GLU A 58 9.10 0.50 -6.58
N LEU A 59 9.16 0.36 -5.25
CA LEU A 59 10.38 0.60 -4.46
C LEU A 59 11.50 -0.40 -4.80
N ARG A 60 11.18 -1.69 -5.03
CA ARG A 60 12.19 -2.67 -5.46
C ARG A 60 12.82 -2.34 -6.82
N MET A 61 12.12 -1.55 -7.64
CA MET A 61 12.62 -1.06 -8.94
C MET A 61 13.23 0.34 -8.85
N ALA A 62 13.26 0.95 -7.66
CA ALA A 62 13.82 2.28 -7.49
C ALA A 62 15.34 2.26 -7.77
N GLU A 63 15.83 3.34 -8.36
CA GLU A 63 17.25 3.66 -8.42
C GLU A 63 17.73 4.37 -7.18
N SER A 64 16.99 5.38 -6.76
CA SER A 64 17.36 6.19 -5.62
C SER A 64 16.11 6.77 -4.97
N VAL A 65 16.17 6.92 -3.65
CA VAL A 65 15.20 7.72 -2.92
C VAL A 65 15.63 9.19 -3.07
N VAL A 66 14.68 10.05 -3.43
CA VAL A 66 14.89 11.49 -3.60
C VAL A 66 14.53 12.21 -2.31
N ALA A 67 13.41 11.81 -1.68
CA ALA A 67 12.98 12.35 -0.40
C ALA A 67 12.15 11.31 0.35
N VAL A 68 12.29 11.28 1.68
CA VAL A 68 11.45 10.45 2.54
C VAL A 68 11.01 11.23 3.78
N ARG A 69 9.72 11.20 4.08
CA ARG A 69 9.07 11.80 5.25
C ARG A 69 8.16 10.74 5.87
N PRO A 70 7.75 10.88 7.14
CA PRO A 70 6.85 9.91 7.77
C PRO A 70 5.57 9.65 6.96
N ASN A 71 5.02 10.66 6.31
CA ASN A 71 3.78 10.57 5.53
C ASN A 71 3.97 10.51 4.01
N ALA A 72 5.19 10.61 3.49
CA ALA A 72 5.44 10.68 2.06
C ALA A 72 6.80 10.11 1.66
N ILE A 73 6.88 9.49 0.50
CA ILE A 73 8.15 9.04 -0.10
C ILE A 73 8.18 9.40 -1.58
N GLU A 74 9.34 9.86 -2.03
CA GLU A 74 9.63 10.20 -3.41
C GLU A 74 10.91 9.48 -3.83
N PHE A 75 10.84 8.78 -4.95
CA PHE A 75 11.95 8.00 -5.48
C PHE A 75 11.92 7.97 -6.99
N GLN A 76 13.07 7.75 -7.61
CA GLN A 76 13.18 7.56 -9.04
C GLN A 76 13.25 6.07 -9.34
N LYS A 77 12.52 5.62 -10.35
CA LYS A 77 12.65 4.26 -10.91
C LYS A 77 12.97 4.35 -12.40
N PHE A 78 13.46 3.25 -12.96
CA PHE A 78 13.55 3.13 -14.41
C PHE A 78 12.16 3.04 -15.03
N HIS A 79 11.95 3.77 -16.12
CA HIS A 79 10.79 3.58 -16.97
C HIS A 79 10.87 2.20 -17.63
N VAL A 80 9.95 1.31 -17.28
CA VAL A 80 9.77 0.03 -17.96
C VAL A 80 8.72 0.29 -19.03
N GLY A 81 9.17 0.62 -20.24
CA GLY A 81 8.28 0.79 -21.38
C GLY A 81 7.43 -0.47 -21.54
N THR A 82 6.12 -0.31 -21.73
CA THR A 82 5.29 -1.44 -22.14
C THR A 82 5.67 -1.82 -23.57
N ALA A 83 5.76 -3.11 -23.87
CA ALA A 83 6.15 -3.64 -25.19
C ALA A 83 5.31 -3.14 -26.39
N SER A 84 4.30 -2.29 -26.16
CA SER A 84 3.48 -1.62 -27.17
C SER A 84 3.91 -0.17 -27.49
N GLU A 85 4.95 0.37 -26.84
CA GLU A 85 5.52 1.70 -27.12
C GLU A 85 6.85 1.61 -27.91
N GLU A 86 7.00 0.57 -28.73
CA GLU A 86 8.15 0.38 -29.62
C GLU A 86 8.17 1.30 -30.86
N GLU A 87 7.22 2.24 -31.00
CA GLU A 87 7.25 3.25 -32.06
C GLU A 87 7.62 4.63 -31.49
N GLY A 88 8.91 4.83 -31.18
CA GLY A 88 9.46 6.20 -31.08
C GLY A 88 10.62 6.42 -30.12
N HIS A 89 10.83 5.54 -29.14
CA HIS A 89 12.01 5.67 -28.28
C HIS A 89 13.21 5.00 -28.95
N THR A 90 13.88 5.77 -29.79
CA THR A 90 15.25 5.45 -30.20
C THR A 90 16.04 5.24 -28.90
N TYR A 91 16.52 4.03 -28.66
CA TYR A 91 17.60 3.77 -27.70
C TYR A 91 18.86 4.44 -28.25
N THR A 92 18.89 5.78 -28.23
CA THR A 92 20.15 6.51 -28.24
C THR A 92 20.90 6.06 -26.99
N GLY A 93 22.23 5.98 -27.01
CA GLY A 93 23.04 5.59 -25.84
C GLY A 93 22.94 6.53 -24.63
N GLU A 94 21.83 7.27 -24.50
CA GLU A 94 21.45 8.13 -23.38
C GLU A 94 20.70 7.28 -22.34
N ARG A 95 20.94 7.58 -21.07
CA ARG A 95 20.49 6.79 -19.91
C ARG A 95 18.99 6.46 -20.00
N PRO A 96 18.55 5.27 -19.51
CA PRO A 96 17.13 4.94 -19.46
C PRO A 96 16.35 6.06 -18.77
N ALA A 97 15.23 6.47 -19.36
CA ALA A 97 14.41 7.55 -18.82
C ALA A 97 13.98 7.20 -17.38
N LEU A 98 14.32 8.08 -16.44
CA LEU A 98 13.94 7.93 -15.04
C LEU A 98 12.57 8.56 -14.81
N GLU A 99 11.73 7.84 -14.10
CA GLU A 99 10.39 8.27 -13.73
C GLU A 99 10.36 8.48 -12.20
N THR A 100 10.02 9.69 -11.78
CA THR A 100 9.83 10.01 -10.36
C THR A 100 8.46 9.51 -9.91
N ILE A 101 8.41 8.70 -8.86
CA ILE A 101 7.16 8.33 -8.20
C ILE A 101 7.12 8.99 -6.84
N ARG A 102 5.97 9.57 -6.52
CA ARG A 102 5.66 10.10 -5.19
C ARG A 102 4.44 9.41 -4.62
N TYR A 103 4.57 8.91 -3.40
CA TYR A 103 3.46 8.48 -2.56
C TYR A 103 3.30 9.46 -1.41
N GLU A 104 2.07 9.86 -1.11
CA GLU A 104 1.78 10.77 -0.02
C GLU A 104 0.45 10.45 0.62
N LEU A 105 0.45 10.39 1.95
CA LEU A 105 -0.76 10.32 2.74
C LEU A 105 -1.26 11.74 2.99
N VAL A 106 -2.40 12.05 2.41
CA VAL A 106 -3.09 13.34 2.55
C VAL A 106 -4.26 13.16 3.53
N LYS A 107 -4.27 13.99 4.58
CA LYS A 107 -5.41 14.10 5.48
C LYS A 107 -6.46 15.00 4.82
N GLU A 108 -7.55 14.43 4.35
CA GLU A 108 -8.64 15.14 3.65
C GLU A 108 -9.56 15.85 4.66
N SER A 109 -9.77 15.25 5.84
CA SER A 109 -10.48 15.86 6.96
C SER A 109 -10.01 15.27 8.29
N GLU A 110 -10.58 15.69 9.43
CA GLU A 110 -10.29 15.05 10.72
C GLU A 110 -10.58 13.55 10.75
N LYS A 111 -11.53 13.11 9.92
CA LYS A 111 -12.05 11.74 9.88
C LYS A 111 -11.85 11.06 8.53
N MET A 112 -10.99 11.60 7.65
CA MET A 112 -10.69 10.95 6.37
C MET A 112 -9.24 11.17 5.98
N CYS A 113 -8.60 10.09 5.56
CA CYS A 113 -7.29 10.08 4.95
C CYS A 113 -7.33 9.43 3.57
N ARG A 114 -6.38 9.83 2.73
CA ARG A 114 -6.23 9.31 1.37
C ARG A 114 -4.77 9.10 1.05
N LEU A 115 -4.44 7.93 0.51
CA LEU A 115 -3.11 7.67 -0.05
C LEU A 115 -3.12 8.03 -1.53
N ASP A 116 -2.31 9.01 -1.89
CA ASP A 116 -2.15 9.48 -3.25
C ASP A 116 -0.84 8.96 -3.85
N ARG A 117 -0.86 8.73 -5.16
CA ARG A 117 0.30 8.39 -5.96
C ARG A 117 0.41 9.33 -7.16
N ALA A 118 1.56 9.94 -7.34
CA ALA A 118 1.90 10.76 -8.51
C ALA A 118 3.08 10.15 -9.27
N VAL A 119 3.09 10.37 -10.58
CA VAL A 119 4.11 9.88 -11.50
C VAL A 119 4.63 11.05 -12.32
N GLY A 120 5.94 11.30 -12.26
CA GLY A 120 6.56 12.46 -12.88
C GLY A 120 5.88 13.76 -12.47
N LEU A 121 5.38 14.49 -13.47
CA LEU A 121 4.64 15.75 -13.31
C LEU A 121 3.12 15.57 -13.41
N GLU A 122 2.63 14.33 -13.47
CA GLU A 122 1.20 14.06 -13.56
C GLU A 122 0.48 14.37 -12.24
N LYS A 123 -0.83 14.61 -12.36
CA LYS A 123 -1.70 14.84 -11.21
C LYS A 123 -1.76 13.59 -10.34
N ALA A 124 -1.61 13.77 -9.03
CA ALA A 124 -1.72 12.70 -8.06
C ALA A 124 -3.08 11.99 -8.14
N VAL A 125 -3.05 10.67 -8.23
CA VAL A 125 -4.23 9.80 -8.30
C VAL A 125 -4.42 9.09 -6.96
N PRO A 126 -5.63 9.12 -6.38
CA PRO A 126 -5.90 8.45 -5.12
C PRO A 126 -5.94 6.94 -5.29
N ILE A 127 -5.19 6.20 -4.47
CA ILE A 127 -5.17 4.74 -4.47
C ILE A 127 -6.30 4.19 -3.61
N PHE A 128 -6.44 4.72 -2.39
CA PHE A 128 -7.55 4.35 -1.51
C PHE A 128 -7.82 5.43 -0.46
N ARG A 129 -9.00 5.36 0.16
CA ARG A 129 -9.49 6.31 1.18
C ARG A 129 -9.97 5.54 2.41
N VAL A 130 -9.65 6.05 3.60
CA VAL A 130 -10.03 5.47 4.90
C VAL A 130 -10.42 6.57 5.88
N GLU A 131 -11.12 6.20 6.94
CA GLU A 131 -11.59 7.18 7.93
C GLU A 131 -10.44 7.68 8.80
N GLN A 132 -9.63 6.79 9.35
CA GLN A 132 -8.50 7.18 10.17
C GLN A 132 -7.23 6.49 9.70
N CYS A 133 -6.12 7.21 9.79
CA CYS A 133 -4.80 6.73 9.40
C CYS A 133 -3.75 7.28 10.35
N ASN A 134 -2.71 6.48 10.60
CA ASN A 134 -1.49 6.99 11.21
C ASN A 134 -0.67 7.75 10.14
N PRO A 135 -0.27 9.02 10.37
CA PRO A 135 0.58 9.76 9.44
C PRO A 135 2.00 9.17 9.28
N GLU A 136 2.47 8.34 10.22
CA GLU A 136 3.78 7.70 10.19
C GLU A 136 3.73 6.38 9.40
N ILE A 137 3.63 6.50 8.07
CA ILE A 137 3.61 5.35 7.16
C ILE A 137 5.02 4.87 6.87
N PHE A 138 5.95 5.78 6.62
CA PHE A 138 7.27 5.44 6.13
C PHE A 138 8.32 5.53 7.23
N THR A 139 9.14 4.50 7.29
CA THR A 139 10.39 4.44 8.05
C THR A 139 11.50 4.09 7.07
N ALA A 140 12.68 4.68 7.24
CA ALA A 140 13.81 4.42 6.35
C ALA A 140 15.03 4.04 7.18
N TRP A 141 15.90 3.22 6.61
CA TRP A 141 17.18 2.85 7.20
C TRP A 141 18.31 3.10 6.21
N VAL A 142 19.41 3.64 6.74
CA VAL A 142 20.63 3.96 6.00
C VAL A 142 21.70 2.93 6.35
N LEU A 143 22.50 2.59 5.34
CA LEU A 143 23.70 1.76 5.53
C LEU A 143 24.85 2.62 6.06
N GLU A 144 25.47 2.20 7.15
CA GLU A 144 26.70 2.82 7.64
C GLU A 144 27.87 2.50 6.67
N GLU A 145 28.75 3.47 6.43
CA GLU A 145 29.94 3.26 5.58
C GLU A 145 30.78 2.11 6.13
N ARG A 146 31.15 1.16 5.27
CA ARG A 146 32.06 0.08 5.66
C ARG A 146 33.47 0.67 5.82
N ASP A 147 34.00 0.63 7.02
CA ASP A 147 35.45 0.68 7.22
C ASP A 147 36.04 -0.63 6.68
N LEU A 148 36.66 -0.59 5.48
CA LEU A 148 37.28 -1.75 4.83
C LEU A 148 38.42 -2.38 5.66
N GLU A 149 38.91 -1.69 6.69
CA GLU A 149 39.98 -2.15 7.57
C GLU A 149 39.48 -2.95 8.79
N LYS A 150 38.19 -2.86 9.12
CA LYS A 150 37.58 -3.67 10.18
C LYS A 150 36.58 -4.62 9.56
N ASP A 151 36.73 -5.90 9.88
CA ASP A 151 35.78 -6.98 9.58
C ASP A 151 34.48 -6.78 10.38
N ASP A 152 33.82 -5.64 10.18
CA ASP A 152 32.68 -5.20 10.97
C ASP A 152 31.38 -5.56 10.26
N ASN A 153 30.43 -6.05 11.05
CA ASN A 153 29.11 -6.43 10.60
C ASN A 153 28.42 -5.23 9.94
N VAL A 154 27.66 -5.49 8.88
CA VAL A 154 26.84 -4.45 8.23
C VAL A 154 25.84 -3.88 9.24
N ARG A 155 26.03 -2.60 9.61
CA ARG A 155 25.13 -1.89 10.52
C ARG A 155 24.22 -0.96 9.73
N MET A 156 22.94 -0.97 10.13
CA MET A 156 21.92 -0.06 9.61
C MET A 156 21.37 0.75 10.78
N HIS A 157 21.17 2.05 10.56
CA HIS A 157 20.53 2.93 11.54
C HIS A 157 19.31 3.60 10.92
N PRO A 158 18.29 3.95 11.73
CA PRO A 158 17.11 4.65 11.22
C PRO A 158 17.50 6.01 10.65
N PHE A 159 16.92 6.35 9.50
CA PHE A 159 17.11 7.64 8.85
C PHE A 159 16.46 8.75 9.68
N ASP A 160 17.22 9.81 9.95
CA ASP A 160 16.68 11.01 10.59
C ASP A 160 16.04 11.93 9.54
N PHE A 161 14.71 12.04 9.59
CA PHE A 161 13.93 12.86 8.67
C PHE A 161 14.26 14.36 8.74
N THR A 162 14.91 14.82 9.82
CA THR A 162 15.32 16.23 9.96
C THR A 162 16.55 16.57 9.12
N GLN A 163 17.34 15.56 8.71
CA GLN A 163 18.61 15.71 8.00
C GLN A 163 18.51 15.39 6.50
N GLN A 164 17.37 15.67 5.86
CA GLN A 164 17.15 15.42 4.43
C GLN A 164 18.15 16.09 3.47
N ILE A 165 18.86 17.13 3.92
CA ILE A 165 19.76 17.93 3.10
C ILE A 165 21.19 17.33 3.06
N GLY A 166 21.48 16.32 3.89
CA GLY A 166 22.72 15.55 3.84
C GLY A 166 22.58 14.39 2.84
N GLY A 167 23.67 14.03 2.14
CA GLY A 167 23.71 12.99 1.10
C GLY A 167 23.34 11.56 1.54
N ASP A 168 22.75 11.40 2.73
CA ASP A 168 22.30 10.13 3.31
C ASP A 168 21.02 9.60 2.65
N VAL A 169 20.23 10.44 1.98
CA VAL A 169 19.01 9.99 1.27
C VAL A 169 19.38 9.00 0.15
N GLY A 170 20.51 9.21 -0.53
CA GLY A 170 21.04 8.29 -1.54
C GLY A 170 21.61 6.98 -0.97
N ARG A 171 21.75 6.90 0.36
CA ARG A 171 22.26 5.72 1.09
C ARG A 171 21.16 4.91 1.78
N ILE A 172 19.90 5.30 1.59
CA ILE A 172 18.75 4.52 2.09
C ILE A 172 18.74 3.18 1.36
N VAL A 173 18.78 2.09 2.13
CA VAL A 173 18.80 0.71 1.61
C VAL A 173 17.53 -0.06 1.90
N LEU A 174 16.76 0.39 2.91
CA LEU A 174 15.56 -0.28 3.35
C LEU A 174 14.49 0.75 3.71
N VAL A 175 13.27 0.52 3.24
CA VAL A 175 12.09 1.32 3.58
C VAL A 175 11.05 0.41 4.21
N GLY A 176 10.56 0.80 5.38
CA GLY A 176 9.48 0.16 6.10
C GLY A 176 8.21 0.93 5.85
N ILE A 177 7.14 0.20 5.56
CA ILE A 177 5.82 0.75 5.26
C ILE A 177 4.85 0.19 6.29
N ARG A 178 4.26 1.06 7.09
CA ARG A 178 3.30 0.73 8.13
C ARG A 178 1.97 1.41 7.82
N LEU A 179 0.99 0.63 7.37
CA LEU A 179 -0.38 1.12 7.21
C LEU A 179 -1.19 0.74 8.44
N ALA A 180 -1.33 1.68 9.36
CA ALA A 180 -2.29 1.58 10.46
C ALA A 180 -3.52 2.41 10.08
N ILE A 181 -4.60 1.73 9.69
CA ILE A 181 -5.84 2.31 9.21
C ILE A 181 -7.02 1.85 10.07
N SER A 182 -8.01 2.71 10.22
CA SER A 182 -9.26 2.39 10.93
C SER A 182 -10.47 2.81 10.10
N GLN A 183 -11.47 1.95 10.08
CA GLN A 183 -12.75 2.19 9.43
C GLN A 183 -13.89 1.62 10.28
N GLN A 184 -14.83 2.48 10.66
CA GLN A 184 -15.93 2.18 11.58
C GLN A 184 -15.43 1.64 12.94
N THR A 185 -15.53 0.32 13.17
CA THR A 185 -15.09 -0.36 14.39
C THR A 185 -13.81 -1.16 14.20
N ASP A 186 -13.32 -1.26 12.97
CA ASP A 186 -12.24 -2.16 12.62
C ASP A 186 -10.93 -1.40 12.46
N ASN A 187 -9.92 -1.86 13.20
CA ASN A 187 -8.54 -1.42 13.07
C ASN A 187 -7.77 -2.46 12.26
N LEU A 188 -7.04 -2.00 11.24
CA LEU A 188 -6.14 -2.81 10.44
C LEU A 188 -4.74 -2.22 10.51
N GLU A 189 -3.77 -3.05 10.87
CA GLU A 189 -2.37 -2.68 10.86
C GLU A 189 -1.60 -3.67 9.99
N ILE A 190 -0.98 -3.16 8.93
CA ILE A 190 -0.14 -3.96 8.03
C ILE A 190 1.24 -3.32 7.99
N LEU A 191 2.26 -4.14 8.27
CA LEU A 191 3.67 -3.75 8.22
C LEU A 191 4.36 -4.55 7.12
N THR A 192 5.09 -3.85 6.25
CA THR A 192 5.95 -4.49 5.25
C THR A 192 7.26 -3.72 5.11
N LYS A 193 8.25 -4.34 4.47
CA LYS A 193 9.56 -3.75 4.22
C LYS A 193 9.95 -3.97 2.76
N ALA A 194 10.50 -2.94 2.13
CA ALA A 194 11.06 -2.98 0.80
C ALA A 194 12.56 -2.70 0.87
N SER A 195 13.37 -3.68 0.45
CA SER A 195 14.79 -3.46 0.20
C SER A 195 14.93 -2.75 -1.14
N LEU A 196 15.69 -1.66 -1.15
CA LEU A 196 16.09 -0.99 -2.37
C LEU A 196 17.27 -1.75 -2.99
N PRO A 197 17.38 -1.83 -4.32
CA PRO A 197 18.57 -2.37 -4.95
C PRO A 197 19.75 -1.47 -4.58
N SER A 198 20.78 -2.03 -3.94
CA SER A 198 21.94 -1.25 -3.54
C SER A 198 22.64 -0.69 -4.78
N VAL A 199 23.16 0.54 -4.68
CA VAL A 199 24.06 1.14 -5.69
C VAL A 199 25.21 0.17 -6.02
N TYR A 200 25.66 -0.59 -5.02
CA TYR A 200 26.69 -1.62 -5.14
C TYR A 200 26.26 -2.85 -5.97
N ALA A 201 25.01 -3.31 -5.85
CA ALA A 201 24.51 -4.43 -6.66
C ALA A 201 24.51 -4.08 -8.16
N ARG A 202 24.41 -2.79 -8.52
CA ARG A 202 24.55 -2.30 -9.90
C ARG A 202 26.01 -2.19 -10.34
N LEU A 203 26.91 -1.75 -9.46
CA LEU A 203 28.36 -1.75 -9.73
C LEU A 203 28.92 -3.17 -9.98
N LEU A 204 28.29 -4.19 -9.39
CA LEU A 204 28.65 -5.60 -9.58
C LEU A 204 28.00 -6.27 -10.81
N GLN A 205 27.04 -5.62 -11.49
CA GLN A 205 26.51 -6.18 -12.73
C GLN A 205 27.58 -6.02 -13.82
N PRO A 206 28.06 -7.12 -14.44
CA PRO A 206 29.03 -7.01 -15.52
C PRO A 206 28.43 -6.14 -16.61
N GLY A 207 29.13 -5.06 -16.99
CA GLY A 207 28.73 -4.15 -18.05
C GLY A 207 28.73 -4.88 -19.39
N TRP A 208 27.66 -5.59 -19.72
CA TRP A 208 27.46 -6.25 -21.01
C TRP A 208 27.27 -5.27 -22.18
N ASN A 209 27.56 -3.98 -21.97
CA ASN A 209 27.54 -2.98 -23.04
C ASN A 209 28.50 -1.79 -22.86
N THR A 210 29.60 -1.95 -22.11
CA THR A 210 30.72 -1.02 -22.23
C THR A 210 31.78 -1.66 -23.12
N GLU A 211 32.08 -0.97 -24.23
CA GLU A 211 33.03 -1.30 -25.29
C GLU A 211 32.43 -2.04 -26.50
N LYS A 212 31.92 -1.24 -27.45
CA LYS A 212 32.33 -1.45 -28.85
C LYS A 212 33.14 -0.22 -29.30
N PRO A 213 34.24 -0.44 -30.05
CA PRO A 213 35.21 0.59 -30.43
C PRO A 213 34.64 1.68 -31.32
#